data_AF-A0A094IUR6-F1
#
_entry.id   AF-A0A094IUR6-F1
#
_cell.length_a   1.000
_cell.length_b   1.000
_cell.length_c   1.000
_cell.angle_alpha   90.00
_cell.angle_beta   90.00
_cell.angle_gamma   90.00
#
_symmetry.space_group_name_H-M   'P 1'
#
loop_
_entity.id
_entity.type
_entity.pdbx_description
1 polymer ?
#
loop_
_entity_poly.entity_id
_entity_poly.type
_entity_poly.pdbx_seq_one_letter_code
_entity_poly.pdbx_strand_id
1 'polypeptide(L)'
;AQIEGLMRARISHITKEDFLPAFLEAFKKSMTESNVRAGFKAARLVPLSPDIVISKLDVKLQTPTPPRPPTRESLPWASRTPNNPIEATLQSEFIKSRIAKHQNSSPTSIYDAIDQFSKGAHGIMHRMALLQAEVTELREANTIISKR
;
A
#
# COMPACT_ATOMS: atom_id res chain seq x y z
N ALA A 1 -32.10 25.02 25.92
CA ALA A 1 -32.36 24.83 24.48
C ALA A 1 -33.86 24.66 24.21
N GLN A 2 -34.34 24.90 22.98
CA GLN A 2 -35.77 24.83 22.60
C GLN A 2 -36.39 23.45 22.94
N ILE A 3 -35.62 22.37 22.72
CA ILE A 3 -36.02 20.98 23.03
C ILE A 3 -36.12 20.72 24.55
N GLU A 4 -35.23 21.29 25.37
CA GLU A 4 -35.32 21.16 26.85
C GLU A 4 -36.56 21.85 27.43
N GLY A 5 -37.08 22.88 26.75
CA GLY A 5 -38.36 23.51 27.10
C GLY A 5 -39.53 22.56 26.90
N LEU A 6 -39.57 21.86 25.76
CA LEU A 6 -40.58 20.84 25.45
C LEU A 6 -40.53 19.66 26.41
N MET A 7 -39.33 19.18 26.74
CA MET A 7 -39.14 18.12 27.73
C MET A 7 -39.65 18.51 29.12
N ARG A 8 -39.40 19.75 29.56
CA ARG A 8 -39.95 20.27 30.83
C ARG A 8 -41.47 20.40 30.81
N ALA A 9 -42.06 20.66 29.65
CA ALA A 9 -43.50 20.67 29.44
C ALA A 9 -44.13 19.27 29.26
N ARG A 10 -43.36 18.19 29.48
CA ARG A 10 -43.77 16.78 29.28
C ARG A 10 -44.18 16.43 27.84
N ILE A 11 -43.72 17.20 26.86
CA ILE A 11 -43.92 16.88 25.45
C ILE A 11 -42.79 15.94 25.02
N SER A 12 -43.11 14.64 24.89
CA SER A 12 -42.14 13.58 24.58
C SER A 12 -42.06 13.21 23.11
N HIS A 13 -42.92 13.79 22.26
CA HIS A 13 -42.94 13.56 20.82
C HIS A 13 -42.56 14.83 20.07
N ILE A 14 -41.58 14.74 19.18
CA ILE A 14 -41.08 15.84 18.35
C ILE A 14 -41.17 15.39 16.90
N THR A 15 -41.86 16.18 16.07
CA THR A 15 -41.99 15.89 14.64
C THR A 15 -40.69 16.26 13.91
N LYS A 16 -40.54 15.81 12.65
CA LYS A 16 -39.35 16.14 11.85
C LYS A 16 -39.30 17.64 11.56
N GLU A 17 -40.46 18.24 11.36
CA GLU A 17 -40.70 19.65 11.09
C GLU A 17 -40.25 20.53 12.26
N ASP A 18 -40.44 20.05 13.49
CA ASP A 18 -39.97 20.72 14.72
C ASP A 18 -38.49 20.45 15.01
N PHE A 19 -38.00 19.24 14.71
CA PHE A 19 -36.63 18.84 15.00
C PHE A 19 -35.60 19.54 14.12
N LEU A 20 -35.81 19.58 12.80
CA LEU A 20 -34.79 20.08 11.85
C LEU A 20 -34.40 21.55 12.11
N PRO A 21 -35.33 22.50 12.36
CA PRO A 21 -34.97 23.87 12.71
C PRO A 21 -34.23 23.94 14.05
N ALA A 22 -34.69 23.21 15.07
CA ALA A 22 -34.05 23.19 16.38
C ALA A 22 -32.63 22.61 16.31
N PHE A 23 -32.42 21.57 15.51
CA PHE A 23 -31.11 20.99 15.24
C PHE A 23 -30.20 21.98 14.52
N LEU A 24 -30.68 22.65 13.46
CA LEU A 24 -29.88 23.62 12.72
C LEU A 24 -29.37 24.75 13.63
N GLU A 25 -30.23 25.26 14.51
CA GLU A 25 -29.85 26.30 15.46
C GLU A 25 -28.88 25.79 16.53
N ALA A 26 -29.06 24.57 17.03
CA ALA A 26 -28.09 23.93 17.93
C ALA A 26 -26.74 23.68 17.23
N PHE A 27 -26.77 23.24 15.98
CA PHE A 27 -25.59 22.98 15.15
C PHE A 27 -24.78 24.26 14.94
N LYS A 28 -25.42 25.36 14.52
CA LYS A 28 -24.75 26.67 14.38
C LYS A 28 -24.13 27.14 15.70
N LYS A 29 -24.85 26.96 16.82
CA LYS A 29 -24.32 27.29 18.16
C LYS A 29 -23.16 26.39 18.58
N SER A 30 -23.12 25.15 18.10
CA SER A 30 -22.05 24.20 18.42
C SER A 30 -20.77 24.43 17.61
N MET A 31 -20.87 25.04 16.42
CA MET A 31 -19.75 25.27 15.51
C MET A 31 -18.93 26.50 15.89
N THR A 32 -18.47 26.54 17.14
CA THR A 32 -17.58 27.58 17.66
C THR A 32 -16.13 27.25 17.35
N GLU A 33 -15.29 28.28 17.24
CA GLU A 33 -13.84 28.11 17.04
C GLU A 33 -13.21 27.19 18.11
N SER A 34 -13.62 27.34 19.37
CA SER A 34 -13.15 26.50 20.48
C SER A 34 -13.50 25.02 20.26
N ASN A 35 -14.75 24.71 19.88
CA ASN A 35 -15.18 23.34 19.66
C ASN A 35 -14.50 22.71 18.44
N VAL A 36 -14.31 23.48 17.37
CA VAL A 36 -13.58 23.04 16.18
C VAL A 36 -12.12 22.73 16.52
N ARG A 37 -11.42 23.66 17.21
CA ARG A 37 -10.04 23.44 17.67
C ARG A 37 -9.93 22.24 18.61
N ALA A 38 -10.88 22.05 19.52
CA ALA A 38 -10.93 20.90 20.41
C ALA A 38 -11.11 19.57 19.65
N GLY A 39 -11.97 19.55 18.63
CA GLY A 39 -12.16 18.38 17.75
C GLY A 39 -10.88 18.00 17.01
N PHE A 40 -10.18 18.97 16.42
CA PHE A 40 -8.87 18.72 15.82
C PHE A 40 -7.85 18.19 16.84
N LYS A 41 -7.79 18.79 18.04
CA LYS A 41 -6.90 18.34 19.11
C LYS A 41 -7.20 16.90 19.56
N ALA A 42 -8.47 16.52 19.66
CA ALA A 42 -8.88 15.14 19.97
C ALA A 42 -8.42 14.15 18.90
N ALA A 43 -8.46 14.55 17.63
CA ALA A 43 -7.88 13.81 16.50
C ALA A 43 -6.34 13.92 16.42
N ARG A 44 -5.68 14.59 17.39
CA ARG A 44 -4.24 14.88 17.43
C ARG A 44 -3.74 15.72 16.25
N LEU A 45 -4.63 16.47 15.61
CA LEU A 45 -4.33 17.45 14.57
C LEU A 45 -4.24 18.85 15.18
N VAL A 46 -3.28 19.66 14.75
CA VAL A 46 -3.13 21.05 15.22
C VAL A 46 -2.99 22.00 14.02
N PRO A 47 -4.11 22.38 13.36
CA PRO A 47 -4.08 23.09 12.08
C PRO A 47 -3.58 24.54 12.14
N LEU A 48 -3.50 25.14 13.33
CA LEU A 48 -3.19 26.57 13.54
C LEU A 48 -1.83 26.82 14.22
N SER A 49 -1.00 25.79 14.34
CA SER A 49 0.33 25.90 14.93
C SER A 49 1.33 25.14 14.07
N PRO A 50 1.76 25.72 12.93
CA PRO A 50 2.72 25.07 12.04
C PRO A 50 4.02 24.70 12.77
N ASP A 51 4.40 25.45 13.80
CA ASP A 51 5.58 25.19 14.63
C ASP A 51 5.54 23.83 15.34
N ILE A 52 4.35 23.32 15.69
CA ILE A 52 4.19 21.98 16.30
C ILE A 52 4.47 20.88 15.27
N VAL A 53 4.15 21.14 14.00
CA VAL A 53 4.46 20.21 12.90
C VAL A 53 5.95 20.29 12.57
N ILE A 54 6.49 21.51 12.44
CA ILE A 54 7.89 21.77 12.09
C ILE A 54 8.84 21.25 13.19
N SER A 55 8.55 21.47 14.48
CA SER A 55 9.37 20.98 15.59
C SER A 55 9.43 19.46 15.71
N LYS A 56 8.43 18.74 15.16
CA LYS A 56 8.43 17.28 15.06
C LYS A 56 9.09 16.77 13.78
N LEU A 57 9.32 17.65 12.81
CA LEU A 57 9.95 17.31 11.54
C LEU A 57 11.47 17.41 11.72
N ASP A 58 12.13 16.29 12.03
CA ASP A 58 13.60 16.20 11.96
C ASP A 58 14.02 16.15 10.48
N VAL A 59 13.99 17.31 9.82
CA VAL A 59 14.36 17.44 8.40
C VAL A 59 15.88 17.36 8.29
N LYS A 60 16.39 16.13 8.16
CA LYS A 60 17.74 15.92 7.66
C LYS A 60 17.74 16.25 6.18
N LEU A 61 18.25 17.43 5.83
CA LEU A 61 18.52 17.82 4.46
C LEU A 61 19.57 16.85 3.89
N GLN A 62 19.11 15.79 3.25
CA GLN A 62 19.98 14.92 2.47
C GLN A 62 20.11 15.56 1.08
N THR A 63 21.30 16.10 0.78
CA THR A 63 21.63 16.48 -0.58
C THR A 63 21.47 15.23 -1.44
N PRO A 64 20.64 15.23 -2.50
CA PRO A 64 20.59 14.10 -3.41
C PRO A 64 22.01 13.90 -3.94
N THR A 65 22.60 12.73 -3.65
CA THR A 65 23.88 12.36 -4.26
C THR A 65 23.72 12.52 -5.76
N PRO A 66 24.59 13.27 -6.46
CA PRO A 66 24.48 13.46 -7.89
C PRO A 66 24.34 12.09 -8.58
N PRO A 67 23.48 11.96 -9.61
CA PRO A 67 23.26 10.68 -10.26
C PRO A 67 24.60 10.15 -10.75
N ARG A 68 25.04 9.01 -10.21
CA ARG A 68 26.14 8.25 -10.79
C ARG A 68 25.75 7.94 -12.25
N PRO A 69 26.62 8.17 -13.24
CA PRO A 69 26.30 7.80 -14.62
C PRO A 69 25.84 6.35 -14.65
N PRO A 70 24.76 6.04 -15.40
CA PRO A 70 24.13 4.73 -15.34
C PRO A 70 25.14 3.66 -15.73
N THR A 71 25.64 2.94 -14.73
CA THR A 71 26.17 1.60 -14.96
C THR A 71 24.95 0.75 -15.32
N ARG A 72 25.10 -0.30 -16.15
CA ARG A 72 23.99 -1.10 -16.74
C ARG A 72 22.90 -1.57 -15.75
N GLU A 73 23.14 -1.46 -14.46
CA GLU A 73 22.26 -1.77 -13.34
C GLU A 73 21.21 -0.68 -13.02
N SER A 74 21.32 0.53 -13.59
CA SER A 74 20.38 1.66 -13.37
C SER A 74 19.24 1.72 -14.40
N LEU A 75 18.73 0.59 -14.85
CA LEU A 75 17.44 0.57 -15.53
C LEU A 75 16.34 0.82 -14.48
N PRO A 76 15.32 1.66 -14.77
CA PRO A 76 14.13 1.74 -13.92
C PRO A 76 13.62 0.33 -13.68
N TRP A 77 13.45 -0.07 -12.41
CA TRP A 77 12.91 -1.38 -12.10
C TRP A 77 11.59 -1.57 -12.86
N ALA A 78 11.59 -2.53 -13.78
CA ALA A 78 10.42 -2.94 -14.52
C ALA A 78 10.04 -4.33 -14.03
N SER A 79 8.76 -4.53 -13.71
CA SER A 79 8.23 -5.85 -13.39
C SER A 79 8.35 -6.73 -14.63
N ARG A 80 9.44 -7.48 -14.74
CA ARG A 80 9.66 -8.49 -15.77
C ARG A 80 9.53 -9.86 -15.14
N THR A 81 8.77 -10.73 -15.81
CA THR A 81 8.74 -12.16 -15.49
C THR A 81 10.17 -12.70 -15.53
N PRO A 82 10.66 -13.35 -14.46
CA PRO A 82 11.95 -14.00 -14.49
C PRO A 82 11.95 -15.12 -15.54
N ASN A 83 12.99 -15.23 -16.34
CA ASN A 83 13.08 -16.23 -17.42
C ASN A 83 13.88 -17.47 -17.03
N ASN A 84 14.58 -17.42 -15.91
CA ASN A 84 15.37 -18.54 -15.41
C ASN A 84 15.35 -18.57 -13.87
N PRO A 85 15.72 -19.71 -13.26
CA PRO A 85 15.69 -19.88 -11.80
C PRO A 85 16.55 -18.87 -11.03
N ILE A 86 17.67 -18.44 -11.63
CA ILE A 86 18.59 -17.47 -11.02
C ILE A 86 17.90 -16.11 -10.91
N GLU A 87 17.25 -15.65 -11.99
CA GLU A 87 16.47 -14.41 -11.97
C GLU A 87 15.30 -14.49 -10.98
N ALA A 88 14.62 -15.63 -10.89
CA ALA A 88 13.53 -15.83 -9.93
C ALA A 88 14.02 -15.69 -8.47
N THR A 89 15.22 -16.19 -8.18
CA THR A 89 15.87 -16.06 -6.86
C THR A 89 16.22 -14.61 -6.56
N LEU A 90 16.95 -13.96 -7.48
CA LEU A 90 17.39 -12.56 -7.30
C LEU A 90 16.21 -11.61 -7.11
N GLN A 91 15.13 -11.77 -7.88
CA GLN A 91 13.93 -10.95 -7.72
C GLN A 91 13.22 -11.22 -6.39
N SER A 92 13.14 -12.48 -5.96
CA SER A 92 12.53 -12.84 -4.67
C SER A 92 13.31 -12.22 -3.50
N GLU A 93 14.63 -12.34 -3.50
CA GLU A 93 15.51 -11.71 -2.49
C GLU A 93 15.38 -10.18 -2.48
N PHE A 94 15.32 -9.57 -3.67
CA PHE A 94 15.13 -8.14 -3.80
C PHE A 94 13.82 -7.69 -3.14
N ILE A 95 12.68 -8.34 -3.44
CA ILE A 95 11.38 -8.02 -2.85
C ILE A 95 11.41 -8.20 -1.33
N LYS A 96 11.99 -9.30 -0.85
CA LYS A 96 12.18 -9.56 0.58
C LYS A 96 12.95 -8.44 1.28
N SER A 97 14.05 -7.98 0.68
CA SER A 97 14.86 -6.88 1.22
C SER A 97 14.10 -5.55 1.32
N ARG A 98 13.14 -5.32 0.42
CA ARG A 98 12.29 -4.11 0.42
C ARG A 98 11.23 -4.16 1.52
N ILE A 99 10.62 -5.32 1.72
CA ILE A 99 9.64 -5.54 2.81
C ILE A 99 10.32 -5.36 4.16
N ALA A 100 11.53 -5.91 4.34
CA ALA A 100 12.31 -5.76 5.58
C ALA A 100 12.56 -4.30 5.98
N LYS A 101 12.70 -3.40 5.00
CA LYS A 101 12.98 -1.97 5.22
C LYS A 101 11.73 -1.13 5.47
N HIS A 102 10.53 -1.70 5.36
CA HIS A 102 9.27 -0.96 5.51
C HIS A 102 8.87 -0.84 7.00
N GLN A 103 8.67 0.39 7.48
CA GLN A 103 8.54 0.72 8.91
C GLN A 103 7.22 0.27 9.59
N ASN A 104 6.21 -0.22 8.86
CA ASN A 104 4.85 -0.39 9.41
C ASN A 104 4.12 -1.66 8.98
N SER A 105 4.82 -2.73 8.57
CA SER A 105 4.17 -3.96 8.09
C SER A 105 4.62 -5.17 8.90
N SER A 106 3.67 -6.00 9.34
CA SER A 106 3.99 -7.34 9.83
C SER A 106 4.44 -8.20 8.63
N PRO A 107 5.72 -8.64 8.55
CA PRO A 107 6.26 -9.17 7.29
C PRO A 107 5.88 -10.63 7.00
N THR A 108 5.42 -11.37 8.01
CA THR A 108 5.56 -12.83 8.05
C THR A 108 4.74 -13.52 6.96
N SER A 109 3.46 -13.14 6.80
CA SER A 109 2.58 -13.72 5.78
C SER A 109 3.05 -13.46 4.34
N ILE A 110 3.77 -12.36 4.10
CA ILE A 110 4.23 -11.99 2.75
C ILE A 110 5.51 -12.75 2.40
N TYR A 111 6.39 -12.99 3.38
CA TYR A 111 7.60 -13.78 3.16
C TYR A 111 7.29 -15.19 2.69
N ASP A 112 6.32 -15.85 3.32
CA ASP A 112 5.93 -17.22 2.97
C ASP A 112 5.36 -17.29 1.55
N ALA A 113 4.53 -16.30 1.17
CA ALA A 113 3.99 -16.21 -0.18
C ALA A 113 5.09 -16.03 -1.24
N ILE A 114 6.09 -15.18 -0.98
CA ILE A 114 7.24 -14.99 -1.89
C ILE A 114 8.06 -16.29 -2.00
N ASP A 115 8.24 -17.00 -0.90
CA ASP A 115 8.99 -18.26 -0.87
C ASP A 115 8.29 -19.36 -1.67
N GLN A 116 6.98 -19.50 -1.51
CA GLN A 116 6.15 -20.42 -2.29
C GLN A 116 6.16 -20.07 -3.78
N PHE A 117 6.04 -18.77 -4.12
CA PHE A 117 6.14 -18.30 -5.49
C PHE A 117 7.50 -18.66 -6.11
N SER A 118 8.60 -18.37 -5.41
CA SER A 118 9.95 -18.70 -5.87
C SER A 118 10.11 -20.19 -6.14
N LYS A 119 9.69 -21.05 -5.20
CA LYS A 119 9.75 -22.52 -5.35
C LYS A 119 8.91 -23.01 -6.53
N GLY A 120 7.70 -22.46 -6.71
CA GLY A 120 6.84 -22.76 -7.85
C GLY A 120 7.48 -22.38 -9.19
N ALA A 121 8.06 -21.17 -9.26
CA ALA A 121 8.77 -20.69 -10.44
C ALA A 121 9.97 -21.59 -10.81
N HIS A 122 10.78 -21.99 -9.81
CA HIS A 122 11.89 -22.93 -10.02
C HIS A 122 11.40 -24.26 -10.61
N GLY A 123 10.37 -24.86 -10.01
CA GLY A 123 9.82 -26.13 -10.48
C GLY A 123 9.31 -26.08 -11.91
N ILE A 124 8.61 -25.01 -12.29
CA ILE A 124 8.10 -24.81 -13.65
C ILE A 124 9.25 -24.61 -14.64
N MET A 125 10.24 -23.77 -14.31
CA MET A 125 11.37 -23.49 -15.20
C MET A 125 12.23 -24.72 -15.45
N HIS A 126 12.48 -25.54 -14.43
CA HIS A 126 13.21 -26.81 -14.63
C HIS A 126 12.44 -27.78 -15.52
N ARG A 127 11.12 -27.93 -15.31
CA ARG A 127 10.29 -28.77 -16.18
C ARG A 127 10.28 -28.25 -17.61
N MET A 128 10.17 -26.93 -17.78
CA MET A 128 10.20 -26.29 -19.11
C MET A 128 11.52 -26.55 -19.84
N ALA A 129 12.66 -26.50 -19.13
CA ALA A 129 13.95 -26.80 -19.72
C ALA A 129 14.04 -28.25 -20.22
N LEU A 130 13.53 -29.22 -19.44
CA LEU A 130 13.47 -30.63 -19.83
C LEU A 130 12.55 -30.85 -21.04
N LEU A 131 11.34 -30.29 -20.99
CA LEU A 131 10.38 -30.36 -22.10
C LEU A 131 10.94 -29.74 -23.37
N GLN A 132 11.67 -28.63 -23.26
CA GLN A 132 12.30 -27.99 -24.40
C GLN A 132 13.36 -28.91 -25.04
N ALA A 133 14.16 -29.62 -24.23
CA ALA A 133 15.15 -30.57 -24.71
C ALA A 133 14.51 -31.78 -25.43
N GLU A 134 13.44 -32.33 -24.86
CA GLU A 134 12.68 -33.43 -25.48
C GLU A 134 12.03 -32.99 -26.79
N VAL A 135 11.43 -31.79 -26.83
CA VAL A 135 10.85 -31.23 -28.06
C VAL A 135 11.90 -31.02 -29.15
N THR A 136 13.12 -30.60 -28.79
CA THR A 136 14.21 -30.46 -29.77
C THR A 136 14.63 -31.82 -30.34
N GLU A 137 14.78 -32.84 -29.50
CA GLU A 137 15.16 -34.19 -29.93
C GLU A 137 14.09 -34.82 -30.85
N LEU A 138 12.81 -34.68 -30.48
CA LEU A 138 11.70 -35.16 -31.30
C LEU A 138 11.62 -34.46 -32.65
N ARG A 139 11.91 -33.15 -32.71
CA ARG A 139 11.96 -32.40 -33.96
C ARG A 139 13.11 -32.88 -34.85
N GLU A 140 14.28 -33.10 -34.29
CA GLU A 140 15.43 -33.62 -35.04
C GLU A 140 15.13 -35.01 -35.61
N ALA A 141 14.62 -35.93 -34.80
CA ALA A 141 14.21 -37.26 -35.25
C ALA A 141 13.17 -37.20 -36.39
N ASN A 142 12.16 -36.33 -36.28
CA ASN A 142 11.16 -36.14 -37.32
C ASN A 142 11.76 -35.60 -38.64
N THR A 143 12.75 -34.70 -38.57
CA THR A 143 13.41 -34.21 -39.79
C THR A 143 14.24 -35.28 -40.50
N ILE A 144 14.81 -36.23 -39.76
CA ILE A 144 15.55 -37.36 -40.32
C ILE A 144 14.58 -38.34 -41.00
N ILE A 145 13.47 -38.68 -40.34
CA ILE A 145 12.46 -39.59 -40.87
C ILE A 145 11.78 -38.99 -42.11
N SER A 146 11.43 -37.71 -42.08
CA SER A 146 10.73 -37.05 -43.21
C SER A 146 11.59 -36.91 -44.47
N LYS A 147 12.92 -37.06 -44.38
CA LYS A 147 13.85 -37.02 -45.52
C LYS A 147 14.14 -38.41 -46.10
N ARG A 148 13.64 -39.46 -45.45
CA ARG A 148 13.84 -40.87 -45.84
C ARG A 148 12.65 -41.36 -46.66
#